data_AF-A0A365YQA5-F1
#
_entry.id   AF-A0A365YQA5-F1
#
_cell.length_a   1.000
_cell.length_b   1.000
_cell.length_c   1.000
_cell.angle_alpha   90.00
_cell.angle_beta   90.00
_cell.angle_gamma   90.00
#
_symmetry.space_group_name_H-M   'P 1'
#
loop_
_entity.id
_entity.type
_entity.pdbx_description
1 polymer ?
#
loop_
_entity_poly.entity_id
_entity_poly.type
_entity_poly.pdbx_seq_one_letter_code
_entity_poly.pdbx_strand_id
1 'polypeptide(L)'
;MSAKADLGKQFTGFRPKRVSSYIKENPHMAVSIGLFCGGGIALWLNVTPLAGSLFGAGGALLGAWITELNKRRTDAEDKAEKETSAIAALAPELQRTIERAQYILDRAVVNFMCESSVNGLKTNDLQADFRPYLPTLYPSAPQVRDLPGEKAIALVRYYDSLNEISRHVDDWWEREGQLAVNIFNVLMHAAEKSLQLGLACVREFDLETRFPPPYESWGTLTSRIERSLDNAANTRQHHLDRAEKRSLDPMKSKEPTPYRKY
;
A
#
# COMPACT_ATOMS: atom_id res chain seq x y z
N MET A 1 -4.86 46.09 -54.70
CA MET A 1 -4.04 45.17 -55.54
C MET A 1 -2.82 44.80 -54.72
N SER A 2 -2.45 43.56 -54.42
CA SER A 2 -2.85 42.24 -54.87
C SER A 2 -2.51 41.27 -53.74
N ALA A 3 -3.49 40.53 -53.23
CA ALA A 3 -3.31 39.45 -52.27
C ALA A 3 -3.03 38.15 -53.05
N LYS A 4 -1.76 37.80 -53.24
CA LYS A 4 -1.33 36.50 -53.77
C LYS A 4 0.09 36.23 -53.28
N ALA A 5 0.21 35.63 -52.08
CA ALA A 5 1.29 34.72 -51.72
C ALA A 5 1.20 34.35 -50.22
N ASP A 6 0.23 33.51 -49.82
CA ASP A 6 0.41 32.76 -48.56
C ASP A 6 -0.44 31.48 -48.42
N LEU A 7 -0.66 30.77 -49.52
CA LEU A 7 -1.40 29.49 -49.53
C LEU A 7 -0.50 28.25 -49.70
N GLY A 8 0.81 28.40 -49.51
CA GLY A 8 1.80 27.35 -49.76
C GLY A 8 2.44 26.69 -48.54
N LYS A 9 2.14 27.12 -47.31
CA LYS A 9 2.92 26.74 -46.11
C LYS A 9 2.14 26.09 -44.96
N GLN A 10 0.97 25.51 -45.21
CA GLN A 10 0.19 24.83 -44.14
C GLN A 10 0.00 23.32 -44.30
N PHE A 11 0.53 22.66 -45.34
CA PHE A 11 0.26 21.23 -45.57
C PHE A 11 1.46 20.27 -45.49
N THR A 12 2.62 20.70 -44.99
CA THR A 12 3.81 19.83 -44.88
C THR A 12 4.19 19.60 -43.42
N GLY A 13 3.35 18.86 -42.69
CA GLY A 13 3.62 18.53 -41.29
C GLY A 13 2.88 17.34 -40.68
N PHE A 14 2.17 16.52 -41.46
CA PHE A 14 1.54 15.30 -40.93
C PHE A 14 2.51 14.11 -41.08
N ARG A 15 3.30 13.85 -40.01
CA ARG A 15 4.13 12.63 -39.94
C ARG A 15 3.23 11.38 -39.93
N PRO A 16 3.37 10.45 -40.89
CA PRO A 16 2.49 9.28 -41.02
C PRO A 16 2.58 8.29 -39.83
N LYS A 17 3.67 8.32 -39.05
CA LYS A 17 3.86 7.45 -37.88
C LYS A 17 2.88 7.71 -36.73
N ARG A 18 2.37 8.94 -36.55
CA ARG A 18 1.35 9.26 -35.52
C ARG A 18 -0.06 8.85 -35.94
N VAL A 19 -0.35 8.92 -37.23
CA VAL A 19 -1.67 8.58 -37.77
C VAL A 19 -1.88 7.06 -37.71
N SER A 20 -0.84 6.27 -38.02
CA SER A 20 -0.91 4.81 -37.92
C SER A 20 -1.19 4.30 -36.49
N SER A 21 -0.58 4.90 -35.46
CA SER A 21 -0.88 4.51 -34.07
C SER A 21 -2.30 4.92 -33.67
N TYR A 22 -2.73 6.13 -34.04
CA TYR A 22 -4.09 6.62 -33.78
C TYR A 22 -5.18 5.77 -34.47
N ILE A 23 -4.95 5.34 -35.71
CA ILE A 23 -5.86 4.45 -36.45
C ILE A 23 -5.92 3.06 -35.80
N LYS A 24 -4.78 2.57 -35.29
CA LYS A 24 -4.70 1.26 -34.63
C LYS A 24 -5.39 1.26 -33.27
N GLU A 25 -5.36 2.38 -32.56
CA GLU A 25 -6.05 2.57 -31.27
C GLU A 25 -7.54 2.88 -31.43
N ASN A 26 -7.96 3.50 -32.55
CA ASN A 26 -9.35 3.96 -32.76
C ASN A 26 -9.88 3.65 -34.17
N PRO A 27 -10.13 2.37 -34.49
CA PRO A 27 -10.54 1.94 -35.84
C PRO A 27 -11.90 2.50 -36.26
N HIS A 28 -12.86 2.66 -35.33
CA HIS A 28 -14.19 3.19 -35.63
C HIS A 28 -14.15 4.67 -36.06
N MET A 29 -13.29 5.48 -35.45
CA MET A 29 -13.10 6.88 -35.84
C MET A 29 -12.47 6.98 -37.23
N ALA A 30 -11.45 6.17 -37.51
CA ALA A 30 -10.76 6.16 -38.80
C ALA A 30 -11.70 5.76 -39.95
N VAL A 31 -12.51 4.71 -39.75
CA VAL A 31 -13.49 4.25 -40.73
C VAL A 31 -14.59 5.29 -40.94
N SER A 32 -15.07 5.93 -39.86
CA SER A 32 -16.09 6.97 -40.01
C SER A 32 -15.59 8.18 -40.79
N ILE A 33 -14.39 8.68 -40.49
CA ILE A 33 -13.77 9.79 -41.25
C ILE A 33 -13.67 9.41 -42.73
N GLY A 34 -13.25 8.18 -43.04
CA GLY A 34 -13.21 7.67 -44.41
C GLY A 34 -14.57 7.66 -45.09
N LEU A 35 -15.63 7.27 -44.39
CA LEU A 35 -17.01 7.26 -44.90
C LEU A 35 -17.55 8.68 -45.13
N PHE A 36 -17.27 9.63 -44.24
CA PHE A 36 -17.63 11.05 -44.44
C PHE A 36 -16.89 11.65 -45.65
N CYS A 37 -15.59 11.37 -45.81
CA CYS A 37 -14.83 11.81 -46.98
C CYS A 37 -15.37 11.17 -48.28
N GLY A 38 -15.66 9.87 -48.26
CA GLY A 38 -16.25 9.16 -49.40
C GLY A 38 -17.65 9.68 -49.77
N GLY A 39 -18.47 9.99 -48.76
CA GLY A 39 -19.78 10.60 -48.94
C GLY A 39 -19.70 11.98 -49.60
N GLY A 40 -18.72 12.80 -49.21
CA GLY A 40 -18.45 14.10 -49.83
C GLY A 40 -18.04 13.98 -51.31
N ILE A 41 -17.20 13.01 -51.65
CA ILE A 41 -16.79 12.73 -53.04
C ILE A 41 -18.00 12.24 -53.87
N ALA A 42 -18.83 11.33 -53.32
CA ALA A 42 -20.02 10.84 -54.00
C ALA A 42 -21.04 11.95 -54.28
N LEU A 43 -21.19 12.90 -53.35
CA LEU A 43 -22.02 14.09 -53.53
C LEU A 43 -21.49 15.00 -54.65
N TRP A 44 -20.17 15.20 -54.69
CA TRP A 44 -19.54 16.00 -55.74
C TRP A 44 -19.72 15.39 -57.14
N LEU A 45 -19.82 14.05 -57.21
CA LEU A 45 -20.12 13.28 -58.43
C LEU A 45 -21.63 13.12 -58.71
N ASN A 46 -22.52 13.81 -57.97
CA ASN A 46 -23.98 13.73 -58.08
C ASN A 46 -24.60 12.33 -57.82
N VAL A 47 -23.93 11.47 -57.05
CA VAL A 47 -24.47 10.17 -56.63
C VAL A 47 -25.09 10.30 -55.23
N THR A 48 -26.21 11.01 -55.14
CA THR A 48 -26.90 11.34 -53.88
C THR A 48 -27.28 10.14 -53.00
N PRO A 49 -27.81 9.01 -53.54
CA PRO A 49 -28.15 7.85 -52.70
C PRO A 49 -26.92 7.23 -52.01
N LEU A 50 -25.79 7.16 -52.73
CA LEU A 50 -24.53 6.65 -52.21
C LEU A 50 -23.98 7.58 -51.11
N ALA A 51 -23.98 8.89 -51.36
CA ALA A 51 -23.56 9.88 -50.37
C ALA A 51 -24.37 9.80 -49.06
N GLY A 52 -25.70 9.67 -49.16
CA GLY A 52 -26.57 9.48 -47.99
C GLY A 52 -26.26 8.22 -47.21
N SER A 53 -26.02 7.09 -47.88
CA SER A 53 -25.64 5.82 -47.23
C SER A 53 -24.29 5.90 -46.51
N LEU A 54 -23.30 6.58 -47.11
CA LEU A 54 -21.96 6.75 -46.54
C LEU A 54 -21.99 7.66 -45.31
N PHE A 55 -22.73 8.77 -45.35
CA PHE A 55 -22.91 9.62 -44.17
C PHE A 55 -23.71 8.93 -43.06
N GLY A 56 -24.74 8.16 -43.38
CA GLY A 56 -25.50 7.38 -42.40
C GLY A 56 -24.63 6.35 -41.68
N ALA A 57 -23.83 5.58 -42.44
CA ALA A 57 -22.89 4.61 -41.88
C ALA A 57 -21.77 5.29 -41.06
N GLY A 58 -21.24 6.42 -41.55
CA GLY A 58 -20.26 7.23 -40.83
C GLY A 58 -20.80 7.75 -39.50
N GLY A 59 -22.03 8.29 -39.49
CA GLY A 59 -22.70 8.77 -38.29
C GLY A 59 -22.95 7.66 -37.26
N ALA A 60 -23.38 6.48 -37.70
CA ALA A 60 -23.57 5.32 -36.82
C ALA A 60 -22.25 4.87 -36.15
N LEU A 61 -21.14 4.85 -36.90
CA LEU A 61 -19.83 4.49 -36.36
C LEU A 61 -19.27 5.54 -35.40
N LEU A 62 -19.50 6.84 -35.63
CA LEU A 62 -19.15 7.88 -34.64
C LEU A 62 -19.99 7.75 -33.39
N GLY A 63 -21.30 7.52 -33.53
CA GLY A 63 -22.19 7.28 -32.39
C GLY A 63 -21.71 6.12 -31.54
N ALA A 64 -21.42 4.97 -32.16
CA ALA A 64 -20.89 3.80 -31.46
C ALA A 64 -19.55 4.08 -30.76
N TRP A 65 -18.64 4.82 -31.41
CA TRP A 65 -17.35 5.17 -30.80
C TRP A 65 -17.50 6.13 -29.62
N ILE A 66 -18.41 7.12 -29.70
CA ILE A 66 -18.71 8.03 -28.59
C ILE A 66 -19.30 7.24 -27.40
N THR A 67 -20.23 6.33 -27.66
CA THR A 67 -20.80 5.46 -26.62
C THR A 67 -19.72 4.61 -25.95
N GLU A 68 -18.83 4.01 -26.74
CA GLU A 68 -17.71 3.20 -26.22
C GLU A 68 -16.73 4.05 -25.40
N LEU A 69 -16.38 5.27 -25.85
CA LEU A 69 -15.56 6.18 -25.08
C LEU A 69 -16.20 6.58 -23.76
N ASN A 70 -17.49 6.95 -23.79
CA ASN A 70 -18.22 7.31 -22.58
C ASN A 70 -18.26 6.13 -21.61
N LYS A 71 -18.50 4.92 -22.12
CA LYS A 71 -18.47 3.70 -21.30
C LYS A 71 -17.10 3.44 -20.68
N ARG A 72 -16.01 3.55 -21.45
CA ARG A 72 -14.64 3.40 -20.91
C ARG A 72 -14.34 4.43 -19.83
N ARG A 73 -14.81 5.66 -20.02
CA ARG A 73 -14.65 6.73 -19.05
C ARG A 73 -15.43 6.45 -17.77
N THR A 74 -16.71 6.07 -17.88
CA THR A 74 -17.53 5.72 -16.71
C THR A 74 -16.97 4.51 -15.98
N ASP A 75 -16.54 3.47 -16.69
CA ASP A 75 -15.95 2.27 -16.08
C ASP A 75 -14.64 2.62 -15.31
N ALA A 76 -13.85 3.57 -15.82
CA ALA A 76 -12.63 4.05 -15.17
C ALA A 76 -12.93 4.92 -13.94
N GLU A 77 -13.93 5.81 -14.02
CA GLU A 77 -14.40 6.65 -12.92
C GLU A 77 -14.99 5.76 -11.79
N ASP A 78 -15.85 4.81 -12.11
CA ASP A 78 -16.43 3.84 -11.18
C ASP A 78 -15.36 3.01 -10.47
N LYS A 79 -14.32 2.57 -11.21
CA LYS A 79 -13.20 1.82 -10.63
C LYS A 79 -12.41 2.69 -9.64
N ALA A 80 -12.13 3.94 -10.00
CA ALA A 80 -11.42 4.86 -9.11
C ALA A 80 -12.24 5.19 -7.85
N GLU A 81 -13.56 5.34 -7.98
CA GLU A 81 -14.46 5.55 -6.85
C GLU A 81 -14.52 4.33 -5.91
N LYS A 82 -14.57 3.11 -6.47
CA LYS A 82 -14.50 1.87 -5.68
C LYS A 82 -13.17 1.72 -4.95
N GLU A 83 -12.07 2.00 -5.62
CA GLU A 83 -10.73 1.97 -5.00
C GLU A 83 -10.63 2.97 -3.83
N THR A 84 -11.05 4.22 -4.04
CA THR A 84 -10.98 5.24 -2.98
C THR A 84 -11.89 4.89 -1.80
N SER A 85 -13.07 4.35 -2.06
CA SER A 85 -14.00 3.84 -1.05
C SER A 85 -13.43 2.65 -0.28
N ALA A 86 -12.75 1.73 -0.96
CA ALA A 86 -12.10 0.57 -0.34
C ALA A 86 -10.97 0.99 0.59
N ILE A 87 -10.10 1.92 0.15
CA ILE A 87 -9.03 2.48 0.97
C ILE A 87 -9.63 3.16 2.21
N ALA A 88 -10.67 3.98 2.03
CA ALA A 88 -11.33 4.66 3.15
C ALA A 88 -11.94 3.70 4.18
N ALA A 89 -12.49 2.57 3.73
CA ALA A 89 -13.09 1.57 4.61
C ALA A 89 -12.04 0.77 5.41
N LEU A 90 -10.90 0.44 4.80
CA LEU A 90 -9.85 -0.37 5.42
C LEU A 90 -8.87 0.44 6.27
N ALA A 91 -8.70 1.73 5.95
CA ALA A 91 -7.74 2.62 6.61
C ALA A 91 -7.88 2.68 8.16
N PRO A 92 -9.08 2.76 8.77
CA PRO A 92 -9.22 2.77 10.23
C PRO A 92 -8.74 1.48 10.90
N GLU A 93 -9.07 0.32 10.33
CA GLU A 93 -8.60 -0.97 10.84
C GLU A 93 -7.09 -1.08 10.72
N LEU A 94 -6.55 -0.69 9.57
CA LEU A 94 -5.12 -0.70 9.31
C LEU A 94 -4.36 0.18 10.32
N GLN A 95 -4.80 1.42 10.56
CA GLN A 95 -4.18 2.28 11.58
C GLN A 95 -4.23 1.62 12.96
N ARG A 96 -5.40 1.15 13.40
CA ARG A 96 -5.58 0.55 14.73
C ARG A 96 -4.67 -0.66 14.94
N THR A 97 -4.52 -1.51 13.93
CA THR A 97 -3.64 -2.68 14.01
C THR A 97 -2.16 -2.27 14.03
N ILE A 98 -1.75 -1.26 13.25
CA ILE A 98 -0.35 -0.78 13.21
C ILE A 98 0.03 -0.14 14.54
N GLU A 99 -0.83 0.71 15.10
CA GLU A 99 -0.60 1.32 16.41
C GLU A 99 -0.54 0.27 17.51
N ARG A 100 -1.33 -0.80 17.40
CA ARG A 100 -1.22 -1.94 18.32
C ARG A 100 0.10 -2.69 18.17
N ALA A 101 0.57 -2.94 16.95
CA ALA A 101 1.89 -3.54 16.72
C ALA A 101 3.03 -2.67 17.27
N GLN A 102 2.90 -1.35 17.14
CA GLN A 102 3.86 -0.39 17.72
C GLN A 102 3.88 -0.49 19.24
N TYR A 103 2.71 -0.46 19.88
CA TYR A 103 2.57 -0.63 21.32
C TYR A 103 3.23 -1.94 21.79
N ILE A 104 3.00 -3.05 21.08
CA ILE A 104 3.59 -4.36 21.38
C ILE A 104 5.12 -4.28 21.34
N LEU A 105 5.70 -3.65 20.31
CA LEU A 105 7.15 -3.47 20.22
C LEU A 105 7.69 -2.67 21.41
N ASP A 106 7.07 -1.53 21.72
CA ASP A 106 7.50 -0.65 22.82
C ASP A 106 7.45 -1.38 24.17
N ARG A 107 6.39 -2.14 24.45
CA ARG A 107 6.31 -2.97 25.66
C ARG A 107 7.33 -4.10 25.64
N ALA A 108 7.53 -4.77 24.51
CA ALA A 108 8.51 -5.86 24.41
C ALA A 108 9.93 -5.36 24.65
N VAL A 109 10.28 -4.16 24.16
CA VAL A 109 11.56 -3.49 24.43
C VAL A 109 11.76 -3.24 25.93
N VAL A 110 10.75 -2.70 26.61
CA VAL A 110 10.82 -2.47 28.07
C VAL A 110 11.01 -3.79 28.83
N ASN A 111 10.25 -4.83 28.49
CA ASN A 111 10.34 -6.14 29.11
C ASN A 111 11.71 -6.79 28.87
N PHE A 112 12.21 -6.71 27.64
CA PHE A 112 13.54 -7.19 27.29
C PHE A 112 14.63 -6.47 28.08
N MET A 113 14.58 -5.13 28.20
CA MET A 113 15.54 -4.37 29.00
C MET A 113 15.54 -4.80 30.47
N CYS A 114 14.34 -4.95 31.04
CA CYS A 114 14.12 -5.36 32.41
C CYS A 114 14.71 -6.74 32.69
N GLU A 115 14.42 -7.73 31.85
CA GLU A 115 14.93 -9.11 31.97
C GLU A 115 16.42 -9.24 31.59
N SER A 116 16.92 -8.33 30.75
CA SER A 116 18.34 -8.19 30.40
C SER A 116 19.19 -7.53 31.51
N SER A 117 18.54 -6.85 32.47
CA SER A 117 19.20 -6.15 33.57
C SER A 117 19.58 -7.09 34.73
N VAL A 118 20.64 -6.74 35.47
CA VAL A 118 21.08 -7.52 36.66
C VAL A 118 20.02 -7.54 37.76
N ASN A 119 19.23 -6.48 37.86
CA ASN A 119 18.27 -6.31 38.95
C ASN A 119 16.96 -7.09 38.72
N GLY A 120 16.74 -7.62 37.52
CA GLY A 120 15.56 -8.42 37.18
C GLY A 120 14.26 -7.74 37.58
N LEU A 121 14.08 -6.45 37.24
CA LEU A 121 12.82 -5.75 37.50
C LEU A 121 11.71 -6.44 36.71
N LYS A 122 10.58 -6.75 37.34
CA LYS A 122 9.43 -7.34 36.66
C LYS A 122 8.46 -6.22 36.25
N THR A 123 8.04 -6.25 35.00
CA THR A 123 6.94 -5.46 34.47
C THR A 123 5.61 -6.14 34.80
N ASN A 124 4.54 -5.35 34.98
CA ASN A 124 3.20 -5.87 35.25
C ASN A 124 2.41 -6.19 33.96
N ASP A 125 3.09 -6.37 32.83
CA ASP A 125 2.44 -6.67 31.56
C ASP A 125 1.91 -8.11 31.55
N LEU A 126 0.72 -8.29 30.99
CA LEU A 126 0.05 -9.57 30.83
C LEU A 126 0.21 -10.08 29.40
N GLN A 127 -0.02 -11.39 29.18
CA GLN A 127 -0.02 -11.98 27.84
C GLN A 127 -0.91 -11.21 26.85
N ALA A 128 -2.07 -10.77 27.35
CA ALA A 128 -3.05 -10.03 26.57
C ALA A 128 -2.50 -8.70 26.03
N ASP A 129 -1.53 -8.08 26.71
CA ASP A 129 -0.92 -6.82 26.28
C ASP A 129 -0.05 -6.99 25.02
N PHE A 130 0.39 -8.22 24.75
CA PHE A 130 1.20 -8.55 23.59
C PHE A 130 0.39 -9.10 22.41
N ARG A 131 -0.92 -9.34 22.59
CA ARG A 131 -1.77 -9.83 21.50
C ARG A 131 -2.05 -8.74 20.47
N PRO A 132 -1.79 -9.00 19.18
CA PRO A 132 -2.11 -8.06 18.11
C PRO A 132 -3.63 -7.98 17.91
N TYR A 133 -4.09 -6.86 17.36
CA TYR A 133 -5.45 -6.80 16.82
C TYR A 133 -5.42 -7.43 15.42
N LEU A 134 -6.15 -8.52 15.25
CA LEU A 134 -6.30 -9.16 13.95
C LEU A 134 -7.35 -8.39 13.11
N PRO A 135 -7.18 -8.38 11.79
CA PRO A 135 -8.16 -7.75 10.90
C PRO A 135 -9.51 -8.47 10.99
N THR A 136 -10.58 -7.70 10.92
CA THR A 136 -11.97 -8.18 10.91
C THR A 136 -12.57 -8.10 9.51
N LEU A 137 -12.07 -7.19 8.67
CA LEU A 137 -12.55 -7.00 7.31
C LEU A 137 -11.85 -7.95 6.34
N TYR A 138 -10.55 -8.21 6.51
CA TYR A 138 -9.81 -9.12 5.64
C TYR A 138 -10.02 -10.59 6.03
N PRO A 139 -10.11 -11.54 5.06
CA PRO A 139 -10.11 -11.35 3.61
C PRO A 139 -11.51 -11.19 2.99
N SER A 140 -12.55 -11.21 3.81
CA SER A 140 -13.94 -11.45 3.36
C SER A 140 -14.67 -10.20 2.89
N ALA A 141 -14.24 -9.01 3.32
CA ALA A 141 -14.89 -7.75 2.99
C ALA A 141 -14.81 -7.47 1.47
N PRO A 142 -15.93 -7.07 0.83
CA PRO A 142 -15.94 -6.76 -0.60
C PRO A 142 -14.87 -5.75 -1.03
N GLN A 143 -14.60 -4.77 -0.17
CA GLN A 143 -13.63 -3.69 -0.37
C GLN A 143 -12.21 -4.20 -0.64
N VAL A 144 -11.85 -5.39 -0.13
CA VAL A 144 -10.54 -6.00 -0.39
C VAL A 144 -10.36 -6.32 -1.88
N ARG A 145 -11.45 -6.65 -2.59
CA ARG A 145 -11.43 -6.98 -4.03
C ARG A 145 -11.24 -5.75 -4.91
N ASP A 146 -11.62 -4.58 -4.41
CA ASP A 146 -11.55 -3.31 -5.12
C ASP A 146 -10.17 -2.64 -4.95
N LEU A 147 -9.27 -3.22 -4.17
CA LEU A 147 -7.91 -2.72 -4.02
C LEU A 147 -7.04 -3.01 -5.26
N PRO A 148 -6.16 -2.06 -5.66
CA PRO A 148 -5.08 -2.32 -6.60
C PRO A 148 -4.16 -3.44 -6.10
N GLY A 149 -3.55 -4.17 -7.04
CA GLY A 149 -2.66 -5.29 -6.73
C GLY A 149 -1.55 -4.95 -5.72
N GLU A 150 -0.86 -3.82 -5.89
CA GLU A 150 0.21 -3.42 -4.97
C GLU A 150 -0.29 -3.15 -3.54
N LYS A 151 -1.42 -2.44 -3.41
CA LYS A 151 -2.05 -2.16 -2.10
C LYS A 151 -2.55 -3.43 -1.43
N ALA A 152 -3.15 -4.32 -2.21
CA ALA A 152 -3.58 -5.63 -1.73
C ALA A 152 -2.39 -6.46 -1.23
N ILE A 153 -1.28 -6.52 -1.98
CA ILE A 153 -0.07 -7.25 -1.57
C ILE A 153 0.51 -6.68 -0.28
N ALA A 154 0.61 -5.34 -0.16
CA ALA A 154 1.09 -4.70 1.06
C ALA A 154 0.20 -5.07 2.27
N LEU A 155 -1.11 -4.97 2.09
CA LEU A 155 -2.11 -5.30 3.11
C LEU A 155 -2.00 -6.76 3.57
N VAL A 156 -1.97 -7.71 2.62
CA VAL A 156 -1.86 -9.14 2.90
C VAL A 156 -0.59 -9.44 3.69
N ARG A 157 0.57 -8.94 3.23
CA ARG A 157 1.85 -9.19 3.89
C ARG A 157 1.85 -8.69 5.33
N TYR A 158 1.31 -7.50 5.55
CA TYR A 158 1.22 -6.92 6.87
C TYR A 158 0.25 -7.70 7.78
N TYR A 159 -0.95 -8.03 7.32
CA TYR A 159 -1.90 -8.80 8.13
C TYR A 159 -1.43 -10.22 8.42
N ASP A 160 -0.75 -10.87 7.48
CA ASP A 160 -0.13 -12.17 7.70
C ASP A 160 0.97 -12.10 8.76
N SER A 161 1.74 -11.02 8.82
CA SER A 161 2.78 -10.87 9.85
C SER A 161 2.21 -10.67 11.26
N LEU A 162 1.00 -10.12 11.41
CA LEU A 162 0.33 -10.06 12.71
C LEU A 162 0.02 -11.45 13.27
N ASN A 163 -0.25 -12.44 12.40
CA ASN A 163 -0.44 -13.82 12.84
C ASN A 163 0.84 -14.43 13.42
N GLU A 164 2.02 -14.01 12.96
CA GLU A 164 3.31 -14.42 13.52
C GLU A 164 3.45 -13.95 14.98
N ILE A 165 3.10 -12.69 15.26
CA ILE A 165 3.06 -12.15 16.63
C ILE A 165 2.07 -12.96 17.48
N SER A 166 0.85 -13.20 16.99
CA SER A 166 -0.17 -13.95 17.74
C SER A 166 0.33 -15.35 18.11
N ARG A 167 0.92 -16.08 17.15
CA ARG A 167 1.48 -17.42 17.41
C ARG A 167 2.59 -17.37 18.44
N HIS A 168 3.50 -16.39 18.36
CA HIS A 168 4.55 -16.25 19.37
C HIS A 168 3.98 -16.02 20.77
N VAL A 169 2.97 -15.16 20.89
CA VAL A 169 2.34 -14.88 22.19
C VAL A 169 1.60 -16.11 22.72
N ASP A 170 0.95 -16.89 21.87
CA ASP A 170 0.22 -18.09 22.31
C ASP A 170 1.15 -19.28 22.60
N ASP A 171 2.23 -19.45 21.83
CA ASP A 171 3.14 -20.61 21.92
C ASP A 171 4.28 -20.44 22.93
N TRP A 172 4.76 -19.21 23.16
CA TRP A 172 5.98 -18.96 23.95
C TRP A 172 5.71 -18.40 25.34
N TRP A 173 4.52 -17.84 25.58
CA TRP A 173 4.15 -17.35 26.89
C TRP A 173 4.12 -18.50 27.91
N GLU A 174 4.82 -18.34 29.03
CA GLU A 174 5.00 -19.34 30.11
C GLU A 174 5.61 -20.69 29.71
N ARG A 175 6.18 -20.82 28.49
CA ARG A 175 6.73 -22.10 28.04
C ARG A 175 7.91 -22.52 28.92
N GLU A 176 7.84 -23.74 29.48
CA GLU A 176 8.87 -24.27 30.37
C GLU A 176 10.25 -24.34 29.67
N GLY A 177 11.29 -23.90 30.40
CA GLY A 177 12.67 -23.96 29.93
C GLY A 177 13.14 -22.78 29.06
N GLN A 178 12.28 -21.78 28.79
CA GLN A 178 12.70 -20.55 28.10
C GLN A 178 13.13 -19.46 29.07
N LEU A 179 14.18 -18.71 28.68
CA LEU A 179 14.56 -17.49 29.38
C LEU A 179 13.65 -16.36 28.91
N ALA A 180 13.11 -15.58 29.84
CA ALA A 180 12.20 -14.47 29.53
C ALA A 180 12.82 -13.46 28.56
N VAL A 181 14.12 -13.19 28.68
CA VAL A 181 14.85 -12.34 27.73
C VAL A 181 14.75 -12.84 26.28
N ASN A 182 14.71 -14.16 26.06
CA ASN A 182 14.57 -14.73 24.72
C ASN A 182 13.13 -14.56 24.20
N ILE A 183 12.13 -14.73 25.06
CA ILE A 183 10.72 -14.53 24.72
C ILE A 183 10.52 -13.11 24.18
N PHE A 184 10.97 -12.11 24.94
CA PHE A 184 10.82 -10.72 24.54
C PHE A 184 11.70 -10.34 23.34
N ASN A 185 12.88 -10.94 23.17
CA ASN A 185 13.70 -10.72 21.97
C ASN A 185 13.01 -11.24 20.69
N VAL A 186 12.42 -12.44 20.74
CA VAL A 186 11.67 -12.99 19.60
C VAL A 186 10.44 -12.13 19.29
N LEU A 187 9.72 -11.71 20.33
CA LEU A 187 8.56 -10.84 20.17
C LEU A 187 8.93 -9.48 19.57
N MET A 188 10.06 -8.88 19.99
CA MET A 188 10.60 -7.67 19.39
C MET A 188 10.85 -7.86 17.90
N HIS A 189 11.51 -8.94 17.48
CA HIS A 189 11.76 -9.20 16.06
C HIS A 189 10.48 -9.38 15.23
N ALA A 190 9.48 -10.10 15.77
CA ALA A 190 8.20 -10.28 15.08
C ALA A 190 7.42 -8.95 14.94
N ALA A 191 7.46 -8.11 15.98
CA ALA A 191 6.83 -6.80 15.97
C ALA A 191 7.57 -5.83 15.02
N GLU A 192 8.90 -5.81 15.02
CA GLU A 192 9.71 -5.02 14.08
C GLU A 192 9.39 -5.35 12.63
N LYS A 193 9.39 -6.64 12.29
CA LYS A 193 9.04 -7.11 10.94
C LYS A 193 7.64 -6.63 10.54
N SER A 194 6.68 -6.75 11.45
CA SER A 194 5.30 -6.30 11.20
C SER A 194 5.23 -4.78 11.00
N LEU A 195 5.98 -4.00 11.76
CA LEU A 195 6.02 -2.55 11.61
C LEU A 195 6.73 -2.11 10.32
N GLN A 196 7.79 -2.80 9.89
CA GLN A 196 8.43 -2.55 8.59
C GLN A 196 7.45 -2.77 7.42
N LEU A 197 6.64 -3.83 7.48
CA LEU A 197 5.56 -4.07 6.52
C LEU A 197 4.42 -3.03 6.69
N GLY A 198 4.13 -2.63 7.93
CA GLY A 198 3.17 -1.60 8.27
C GLY A 198 3.53 -0.24 7.67
N LEU A 199 4.81 0.14 7.62
CA LEU A 199 5.28 1.39 6.98
C LEU A 199 4.94 1.44 5.49
N ALA A 200 4.99 0.30 4.78
CA ALA A 200 4.52 0.24 3.40
C ALA A 200 3.00 0.51 3.33
N CYS A 201 2.22 -0.03 4.26
CA CYS A 201 0.78 0.22 4.36
C CYS A 201 0.45 1.67 4.72
N VAL A 202 1.22 2.31 5.60
CA VAL A 202 1.06 3.74 5.94
C VAL A 202 1.14 4.60 4.68
N ARG A 203 2.14 4.33 3.83
CA ARG A 203 2.35 5.03 2.55
C ARG A 203 1.27 4.71 1.52
N GLU A 204 0.97 3.42 1.33
CA GLU A 204 0.00 2.99 0.31
C GLU A 204 -1.43 3.42 0.62
N PHE A 205 -1.83 3.47 1.88
CA PHE A 205 -3.19 3.86 2.28
C PHE A 205 -3.30 5.35 2.66
N ASP A 206 -2.18 6.09 2.56
CA ASP A 206 -2.08 7.50 2.91
C ASP A 206 -2.64 7.78 4.32
N LEU A 207 -2.21 6.96 5.29
CA LEU A 207 -2.79 6.97 6.63
C LEU A 207 -2.50 8.27 7.38
N GLU A 208 -1.36 8.91 7.12
CA GLU A 208 -0.97 10.15 7.81
C GLU A 208 -1.84 11.34 7.40
N THR A 209 -2.25 11.41 6.13
CA THR A 209 -3.18 12.44 5.66
C THR A 209 -4.59 12.18 6.19
N ARG A 210 -5.00 10.90 6.26
CA ARG A 210 -6.34 10.51 6.76
C ARG A 210 -6.48 10.65 8.27
N PHE A 211 -5.40 10.40 9.00
CA PHE A 211 -5.35 10.40 10.45
C PHE A 211 -4.15 11.21 10.94
N PRO A 212 -4.22 12.55 10.79
CA PRO A 212 -3.13 13.41 11.21
C PRO A 212 -2.95 13.33 12.73
N PRO A 213 -1.72 13.56 13.23
CA PRO A 213 -1.49 13.61 14.67
C PRO A 213 -2.31 14.73 15.32
N PRO A 214 -2.76 14.54 16.58
CA PRO A 214 -3.56 15.54 17.28
C PRO A 214 -2.80 16.86 17.54
N TYR A 215 -1.47 16.80 17.59
CA TYR A 215 -0.58 17.94 17.76
C TYR A 215 0.81 17.63 17.17
N GLU A 216 1.55 18.65 16.76
CA GLU A 216 2.83 18.49 16.04
C GLU A 216 3.88 17.72 16.86
N SER A 217 3.96 17.95 18.18
CA SER A 217 4.91 17.27 19.06
C SER A 217 4.65 15.77 19.23
N TRP A 218 3.49 15.26 18.82
CA TRP A 218 3.20 13.82 18.81
C TRP A 218 4.04 13.09 17.75
N GLY A 219 4.34 13.78 16.64
CA GLY A 219 4.94 13.19 15.45
C GLY A 219 3.95 12.39 14.61
N THR A 220 4.30 12.15 13.35
CA THR A 220 3.52 11.31 12.43
C THR A 220 3.59 9.83 12.82
N LEU A 221 2.71 9.00 12.24
CA LEU A 221 2.75 7.56 12.48
C LEU A 221 4.09 6.95 12.05
N THR A 222 4.62 7.38 10.90
CA THR A 222 5.92 6.94 10.39
C THR A 222 7.05 7.26 11.37
N SER A 223 7.17 8.51 11.82
CA SER A 223 8.27 8.90 12.71
C SER A 223 8.20 8.24 14.09
N ARG A 224 6.99 7.97 14.58
CA ARG A 224 6.77 7.18 15.81
C ARG A 224 7.24 5.74 15.63
N ILE A 225 6.90 5.10 14.51
CA ILE A 225 7.34 3.73 14.19
C ILE A 225 8.86 3.67 14.05
N GLU A 226 9.46 4.57 13.26
CA GLU A 226 10.92 4.62 13.07
C GLU A 226 11.65 4.77 14.40
N ARG A 227 11.20 5.67 15.27
CA ARG A 227 11.76 5.81 16.63
C ARG A 227 11.67 4.52 17.45
N SER A 228 10.56 3.79 17.32
CA SER A 228 10.35 2.52 18.03
C SER A 228 11.30 1.43 17.52
N LEU A 229 11.51 1.37 16.19
CA LEU A 229 12.47 0.47 15.55
C LEU A 229 13.91 0.79 15.97
N ASP A 230 14.30 2.07 15.95
CA ASP A 230 15.64 2.52 16.38
C ASP A 230 15.88 2.19 17.86
N ASN A 231 14.88 2.43 18.72
CA ASN A 231 14.96 2.11 20.14
C ASN A 231 15.16 0.61 20.38
N ALA A 232 14.45 -0.23 19.63
CA ALA A 232 14.58 -1.68 19.71
C ALA A 232 15.96 -2.18 19.24
N ALA A 233 16.49 -1.62 18.16
CA ALA A 233 17.85 -1.89 17.68
C ALA A 233 18.92 -1.48 18.70
N ASN A 234 18.83 -0.25 19.23
CA ASN A 234 19.75 0.28 20.25
C ASN A 234 19.70 -0.57 21.53
N THR A 235 18.51 -0.99 21.94
CA THR A 235 18.32 -1.84 23.12
C THR A 235 19.01 -3.19 22.97
N ARG A 236 18.89 -3.84 21.80
CA ARG A 236 19.61 -5.09 21.52
C ARG A 236 21.12 -4.88 21.50
N GLN A 237 21.60 -3.80 20.88
CA GLN A 237 23.02 -3.48 20.87
C GLN A 237 23.56 -3.31 22.29
N HIS A 238 22.88 -2.57 23.15
CA HIS A 238 23.27 -2.42 24.55
C HIS A 238 23.28 -3.74 25.33
N HIS A 239 22.38 -4.68 25.02
CA HIS A 239 22.42 -6.02 25.60
C HIS A 239 23.68 -6.79 25.16
N LEU A 240 24.02 -6.74 23.86
CA LEU A 240 25.23 -7.38 23.32
C LEU A 240 26.50 -6.77 23.91
N ASP A 241 26.62 -5.44 23.95
CA ASP A 241 27.77 -4.74 24.53
C ASP A 241 27.97 -5.12 26.00
N ARG A 242 26.86 -5.31 26.75
CA ARG A 242 26.91 -5.76 28.15
C ARG A 242 27.37 -7.20 28.26
N ALA A 243 26.88 -8.08 27.39
CA ALA A 243 27.29 -9.47 27.36
C ALA A 243 28.79 -9.61 27.03
N GLU A 244 29.29 -8.84 26.07
CA GLU A 244 30.71 -8.78 25.71
C GLU A 244 31.57 -8.24 26.85
N LYS A 245 31.16 -7.15 27.50
CA LYS A 245 31.88 -6.64 28.69
C LYS A 245 31.96 -7.68 29.81
N ARG A 246 30.90 -8.46 30.04
CA ARG A 246 30.89 -9.55 31.03
C ARG A 246 31.78 -10.73 30.65
N SER A 247 31.94 -11.02 29.36
CA SER A 247 32.84 -12.09 28.92
C SER A 247 34.31 -11.69 29.08
N LEU A 248 34.61 -10.40 28.96
CA LEU A 248 35.95 -9.82 29.12
C LEU A 248 36.36 -9.61 30.59
N ASP A 249 35.41 -9.33 31.49
CA ASP A 249 35.64 -9.23 32.95
C ASP A 249 34.70 -10.15 33.72
N PRO A 250 35.04 -11.45 33.86
CA PRO A 250 34.23 -12.44 34.57
C PRO A 250 34.34 -12.28 36.09
N MET A 251 34.01 -11.11 36.62
CA MET A 251 33.81 -10.90 38.06
C MET A 251 32.55 -11.65 38.53
N LYS A 252 32.76 -12.87 39.05
CA LYS A 252 31.87 -13.72 39.88
C LYS A 252 30.36 -13.35 39.90
N SER A 253 29.60 -13.59 38.83
CA SER A 253 28.17 -13.83 39.00
C SER A 253 27.95 -15.31 39.29
N LYS A 254 28.03 -15.70 40.57
CA LYS A 254 27.64 -17.05 41.04
C LYS A 254 26.13 -17.27 41.09
N GLU A 255 25.34 -16.27 40.69
CA GLU A 255 23.89 -16.41 40.69
C GLU A 255 23.40 -16.90 39.33
N PRO A 256 22.70 -18.04 39.28
CA PRO A 256 22.09 -18.51 38.04
C PRO A 256 21.10 -17.47 37.55
N THR A 257 21.12 -17.19 36.24
CA THR A 257 20.07 -16.38 35.60
C THR A 257 18.73 -17.06 35.90
N PRO A 258 17.82 -16.44 36.66
CA PRO A 258 16.65 -17.14 37.13
C PRO A 258 15.75 -17.46 35.94
N TYR A 259 15.40 -18.75 35.79
CA TYR A 259 14.29 -19.16 34.95
C TYR A 259 13.01 -18.61 35.59
N ARG A 260 12.51 -17.50 35.05
CA ARG A 260 11.25 -16.92 35.50
C ARG A 260 10.12 -17.49 34.67
N LYS A 261 9.17 -18.13 35.35
CA LYS A 261 7.85 -18.40 34.77
C LYS A 261 7.12 -17.05 34.69
N TYR A 262 6.79 -16.67 33.46
CA TYR A 262 5.82 -15.61 33.20
C TYR A 262 4.42 -16.17 33.33
#